data_AF-A0A3D9XJ47-F1
#
_entry.id   AF-A0A3D9XJ47-F1
#
_cell.length_a   1.000
_cell.length_b   1.000
_cell.length_c   1.000
_cell.angle_alpha   90.00
_cell.angle_beta   90.00
_cell.angle_gamma   90.00
#
_symmetry.space_group_name_H-M   'P 1'
#
loop_
_entity.id
_entity.type
_entity.pdbx_description
1 polymer ?
#
loop_
_entity_poly.entity_id
_entity_poly.type
_entity_poly.pdbx_seq_one_letter_code
_entity_poly.pdbx_strand_id
1 'polypeptide(L)'
;MAAVEFTIPGKPFGKMRHRVGTIAGRARAFNPAENRSFEQKVAEIARPLFPVPFEGPVKLRMVAVFEIPKSWSKKRKAEALGGFHTQKPDSDNLAKALKDGLNRVAWADDAQVADVRVVKRWGRHAETFVLVEAI
;
A
#
# COMPACT_ATOMS: atom_id res chain seq x y z
N MET A 1 18.66 -4.03 15.60
CA MET A 1 17.34 -4.17 14.95
C MET A 1 17.51 -3.93 13.46
N ALA A 2 16.97 -4.83 12.62
CA ALA A 2 17.04 -4.69 11.17
C ALA A 2 15.85 -3.85 10.67
N ALA A 3 16.11 -2.95 9.72
CA ALA A 3 15.11 -2.08 9.12
C ALA A 3 15.34 -2.01 7.61
N VAL A 4 14.26 -2.04 6.83
CA VAL A 4 14.28 -1.92 5.37
C VAL A 4 13.31 -0.83 4.95
N GLU A 5 13.82 0.15 4.19
CA GLU A 5 13.04 1.25 3.62
C GLU A 5 13.05 1.18 2.09
N PHE A 6 11.90 1.44 1.48
CA PHE A 6 11.77 1.53 0.03
C PHE A 6 10.54 2.34 -0.39
N THR A 7 10.52 2.71 -1.67
CA THR A 7 9.43 3.48 -2.28
C THR A 7 8.79 2.72 -3.42
N ILE A 8 7.46 2.65 -3.41
CA ILE A 8 6.66 2.13 -4.52
C ILE A 8 6.22 3.33 -5.38
N PRO A 9 6.66 3.44 -6.64
CA PRO A 9 6.31 4.56 -7.49
C PRO A 9 4.86 4.47 -7.98
N GLY A 10 4.21 5.61 -8.17
CA GLY A 10 2.87 5.72 -8.73
C GLY A 10 1.77 5.87 -7.68
N LYS A 11 0.53 5.96 -8.16
CA LYS A 11 -0.62 6.26 -7.31
C LYS A 11 -0.79 5.21 -6.19
N PRO A 12 -0.89 5.61 -4.91
CA PRO A 12 -1.18 4.68 -3.83
C PRO A 12 -2.46 3.89 -4.11
N PHE A 13 -2.35 2.57 -3.99
CA PHE A 13 -3.40 1.63 -4.35
C PHE A 13 -4.06 1.06 -3.10
N GLY A 14 -5.38 1.20 -3.00
CA GLY A 14 -6.16 0.55 -1.96
C GLY A 14 -6.76 -0.75 -2.47
N LYS A 15 -6.74 -1.80 -1.64
CA LYS A 15 -7.32 -3.10 -1.96
C LYS A 15 -8.77 -2.94 -2.39
N MET A 16 -9.09 -3.43 -3.58
CA MET A 16 -10.46 -3.48 -4.06
C MET A 16 -11.19 -4.66 -3.42
N ARG A 17 -12.41 -4.44 -2.93
CA ARG A 17 -13.26 -5.51 -2.38
C ARG A 17 -13.62 -6.51 -3.47
N HIS A 18 -13.68 -7.80 -3.10
CA HIS A 18 -14.19 -8.83 -3.99
C HIS A 18 -15.59 -8.45 -4.47
N ARG A 19 -15.81 -8.62 -5.77
CA ARG A 19 -17.13 -8.44 -6.37
C ARG A 19 -17.74 -9.83 -6.53
N VAL A 20 -18.98 -10.00 -6.11
CA VAL A 20 -19.74 -11.21 -6.43
C VAL A 20 -20.57 -10.89 -7.66
N GLY A 21 -20.32 -11.63 -8.74
CA GLY A 21 -21.10 -11.56 -9.97
C GLY A 21 -21.71 -12.92 -10.29
N THR A 22 -22.72 -12.93 -11.13
CA THR A 22 -23.35 -14.19 -11.59
C THR A 22 -22.81 -14.53 -12.98
N ILE A 23 -22.19 -15.70 -13.13
CA ILE A 23 -21.77 -16.24 -14.43
C ILE A 23 -22.54 -17.55 -14.63
N ALA A 24 -23.28 -17.66 -15.74
CA ALA A 24 -24.11 -18.83 -16.05
C ALA A 24 -25.06 -19.25 -14.90
N GLY A 25 -25.68 -18.27 -14.24
CA GLY A 25 -26.63 -18.51 -13.14
C GLY A 25 -26.00 -18.86 -11.79
N ARG A 26 -24.67 -18.90 -11.65
CA ARG A 26 -23.97 -19.19 -10.38
C ARG A 26 -23.20 -17.98 -9.87
N ALA A 27 -23.31 -17.71 -8.57
CA ALA A 27 -22.52 -16.68 -7.91
C ALA A 27 -21.04 -17.05 -7.92
N ARG A 28 -20.19 -16.15 -8.42
CA ARG A 28 -18.73 -16.31 -8.44
C ARG A 28 -18.08 -15.06 -7.87
N ALA A 29 -17.21 -15.26 -6.88
CA ALA A 29 -16.37 -14.18 -6.36
C ALA A 29 -15.25 -13.88 -7.37
N PHE A 30 -15.13 -12.63 -7.79
CA PHE A 30 -14.06 -12.15 -8.65
C PHE A 30 -13.12 -11.26 -7.84
N ASN A 31 -11.84 -11.65 -7.78
CA ASN A 31 -10.78 -10.76 -7.32
C ASN A 31 -10.33 -9.90 -8.52
N PRO A 32 -10.47 -8.57 -8.46
CA PRO A 32 -10.01 -7.68 -9.52
C PRO A 32 -8.55 -7.96 -9.90
N ALA A 33 -8.26 -7.93 -11.21
CA ALA A 33 -6.91 -8.19 -11.73
C ALA A 33 -5.90 -7.14 -11.21
N GLU A 34 -6.40 -5.94 -10.93
CA GLU A 34 -5.68 -4.80 -10.39
C GLU A 34 -5.09 -5.08 -9.00
N ASN A 35 -5.79 -5.87 -8.15
CA ASN A 35 -5.24 -6.28 -6.86
C ASN A 35 -3.97 -7.14 -7.07
N ARG A 36 -4.05 -8.15 -7.95
CA ARG A 36 -2.91 -9.03 -8.24
C ARG A 36 -1.74 -8.27 -8.88
N SER A 37 -2.03 -7.36 -9.80
CA SER A 37 -1.01 -6.54 -10.45
C SER A 37 -0.28 -5.64 -9.44
N PHE A 38 -1.01 -5.05 -8.49
CA PHE A 38 -0.38 -4.26 -7.44
C PHE A 38 0.46 -5.12 -6.49
N GLU A 39 -0.07 -6.27 -6.04
CA GLU A 39 0.65 -7.21 -5.17
C GLU A 39 1.97 -7.69 -5.81
N GLN A 40 1.94 -8.04 -7.09
CA GLN A 40 3.14 -8.43 -7.85
C GLN A 40 4.16 -7.31 -7.91
N LYS A 41 3.73 -6.08 -8.23
CA LYS A 41 4.61 -4.91 -8.27
C LYS A 41 5.28 -4.64 -6.91
N VAL A 42 4.53 -4.75 -5.81
CA VAL A 42 5.08 -4.61 -4.46
C VAL A 42 6.14 -5.68 -4.21
N ALA A 43 5.83 -6.94 -4.51
CA ALA A 43 6.74 -8.06 -4.30
C ALA A 43 8.02 -7.93 -5.15
N GLU A 44 7.92 -7.52 -6.41
CA GLU A 44 9.06 -7.30 -7.31
C GLU A 44 10.03 -6.25 -6.76
N ILE A 45 9.51 -5.13 -6.25
CA ILE A 45 10.32 -4.05 -5.67
C ILE A 45 10.95 -4.49 -4.35
N ALA A 46 10.20 -5.19 -3.50
CA ALA A 46 10.63 -5.54 -2.15
C ALA A 46 11.56 -6.76 -2.10
N ARG A 47 11.37 -7.77 -2.95
CA ARG A 47 12.12 -9.03 -2.94
C ARG A 47 13.66 -8.86 -2.86
N PRO A 48 14.32 -7.99 -3.66
CA PRO A 48 15.78 -7.83 -3.56
C PRO A 48 16.24 -7.19 -2.23
N LEU A 49 15.34 -6.52 -1.51
CA LEU A 49 15.63 -5.85 -0.24
C LEU A 49 15.42 -6.77 0.97
N PHE A 50 14.66 -7.86 0.79
CA PHE A 50 14.43 -8.89 1.79
C PHE A 50 15.00 -10.22 1.30
N PRO A 51 16.33 -10.40 1.31
CA PRO A 51 16.95 -11.68 0.94
C PRO A 51 16.48 -12.82 1.86
N VAL A 52 16.21 -12.49 3.11
CA VAL A 52 15.52 -13.35 4.08
C VAL A 52 14.37 -12.54 4.69
N PRO A 53 13.13 -13.06 4.72
CA PRO A 53 12.03 -12.42 5.42
C PRO A 53 12.36 -12.26 6.90
N PHE A 54 11.85 -11.20 7.54
CA PHE A 54 12.00 -11.07 8.99
C PHE A 54 11.23 -12.16 9.73
N GLU A 55 11.85 -12.66 10.79
CA GLU A 55 11.25 -13.55 11.77
C GLU A 55 10.69 -12.75 12.95
N GLY A 56 9.68 -13.28 13.64
CA GLY A 56 9.08 -12.63 14.79
C GLY A 56 8.22 -11.40 14.43
N PRO A 57 7.84 -10.59 15.43
CA PRO A 57 6.95 -9.45 15.23
C PRO A 57 7.67 -8.29 14.52
N VAL A 58 6.95 -7.59 13.64
CA VAL A 58 7.47 -6.46 12.87
C VAL A 58 6.59 -5.22 13.01
N LYS A 59 7.20 -4.04 12.85
CA LYS A 59 6.50 -2.76 12.66
C LYS A 59 6.46 -2.42 11.18
N LEU A 60 5.30 -1.99 10.71
CA LEU A 60 5.09 -1.51 9.34
C LEU A 60 4.66 -0.04 9.37
N ARG A 61 5.45 0.83 8.75
CA ARG A 61 5.09 2.23 8.52
C ARG A 61 4.91 2.48 7.03
N MET A 62 3.75 3.01 6.67
CA MET A 62 3.36 3.37 5.31
C MET A 62 3.04 4.87 5.24
N VAL A 63 3.63 5.58 4.29
CA VAL A 63 3.22 6.94 3.92
C VAL A 63 2.75 6.93 2.46
N ALA A 64 1.44 6.98 2.28
CA ALA A 64 0.79 7.04 0.98
C ALA A 64 0.70 8.51 0.52
N VAL A 65 1.47 8.88 -0.50
CA VAL A 65 1.50 10.23 -1.05
C VAL A 65 0.68 10.26 -2.34
N PHE A 66 -0.34 11.12 -2.35
CA PHE A 66 -1.20 11.35 -3.49
C PHE A 66 -0.79 12.62 -4.23
N GLU A 67 -0.63 12.54 -5.54
CA GLU A 67 -0.38 13.72 -6.38
C GLU A 67 -1.59 14.66 -6.33
N ILE A 68 -1.32 15.94 -6.11
CA ILE A 68 -2.36 16.97 -6.10
C ILE A 68 -2.94 17.13 -7.52
N PRO A 69 -4.28 17.10 -7.69
CA PRO A 69 -4.89 17.20 -9.00
C PRO A 69 -4.47 18.45 -9.78
N LYS A 70 -4.11 18.27 -11.05
CA LYS A 70 -3.70 19.37 -11.94
C LYS A 70 -4.81 20.40 -12.15
N SER A 71 -6.07 20.00 -12.03
CA SER A 71 -7.25 20.86 -12.14
C SER A 71 -7.45 21.80 -10.95
N TRP A 72 -6.78 21.60 -9.81
CA TRP A 72 -6.93 22.49 -8.66
C TRP A 72 -6.27 23.85 -8.91
N SER A 73 -6.86 24.89 -8.32
CA SER A 73 -6.29 26.24 -8.37
C SER A 73 -4.91 26.29 -7.69
N LYS A 74 -4.07 27.26 -8.09
CA LYS A 74 -2.72 27.43 -7.50
C LYS A 74 -2.77 27.56 -5.97
N LYS A 75 -3.72 28.35 -5.45
CA LYS A 75 -3.94 28.53 -4.02
C LYS A 75 -4.24 27.20 -3.31
N ARG A 76 -5.22 26.45 -3.82
CA ARG A 76 -5.60 25.16 -3.24
C ARG A 76 -4.46 24.13 -3.30
N LYS A 77 -3.66 24.14 -4.38
CA LYS A 77 -2.47 23.29 -4.49
C LYS A 77 -1.43 23.61 -3.40
N ALA A 78 -1.16 24.90 -3.17
CA ALA A 78 -0.22 25.33 -2.15
C ALA A 78 -0.70 24.96 -0.73
N GLU A 79 -1.99 25.15 -0.43
CA GLU A 79 -2.60 24.79 0.85
C GLU A 79 -2.60 23.27 1.10
N ALA A 80 -2.76 22.46 0.05
CA ALA A 80 -2.80 21.02 0.17
C ALA A 80 -1.42 20.38 0.30
N LEU A 81 -0.37 20.97 -0.29
CA LEU A 81 0.97 20.38 -0.36
C LEU A 81 1.54 20.06 1.03
N GLY A 82 1.91 18.79 1.24
CA GLY A 82 2.38 18.29 2.54
C GLY A 82 1.27 18.08 3.57
N GLY A 83 0.04 18.54 3.29
CA GLY A 83 -1.13 18.32 4.12
C GLY A 83 -1.64 16.88 4.11
N PHE A 84 -2.59 16.57 4.99
CA PHE A 84 -3.22 15.25 5.05
C PHE A 84 -4.21 15.04 3.90
N HIS A 85 -4.16 13.86 3.29
CA HIS A 85 -5.09 13.46 2.25
C HIS A 85 -6.28 12.70 2.85
N THR A 86 -7.50 13.18 2.62
CA THR A 86 -8.73 12.63 3.20
C THR A 86 -9.61 11.85 2.22
N GLN A 87 -9.33 11.89 0.92
CA GLN A 87 -10.15 11.20 -0.09
C GLN A 87 -9.85 9.68 -0.13
N LYS A 88 -10.67 8.89 -0.83
CA LYS A 88 -10.41 7.46 -1.07
C LYS A 88 -9.09 7.26 -1.83
N PRO A 89 -8.41 6.10 -1.69
CA PRO A 89 -8.77 4.94 -0.85
C PRO A 89 -8.58 5.18 0.65
N ASP A 90 -9.27 4.39 1.46
CA ASP A 90 -9.17 4.38 2.92
C ASP A 90 -7.83 3.79 3.37
N SER A 91 -7.35 4.18 4.56
CA SER A 91 -6.03 3.77 5.08
C SER A 91 -5.93 2.28 5.37
N ASP A 92 -7.02 1.63 5.75
CA ASP A 92 -7.10 0.18 5.97
C ASP A 92 -6.95 -0.58 4.64
N ASN A 93 -7.59 -0.11 3.56
CA ASN A 93 -7.48 -0.70 2.24
C ASN A 93 -6.07 -0.50 1.65
N LEU A 94 -5.43 0.65 1.92
CA LEU A 94 -4.03 0.91 1.59
C LEU A 94 -3.09 -0.06 2.30
N ALA A 95 -3.22 -0.20 3.63
CA ALA A 95 -2.43 -1.15 4.41
C ALA A 95 -2.64 -2.58 3.94
N LYS A 96 -3.90 -2.97 3.68
CA LYS A 96 -4.22 -4.33 3.22
C LYS A 96 -3.54 -4.66 1.90
N ALA A 97 -3.60 -3.76 0.92
CA ALA A 97 -2.93 -3.99 -0.38
C ALA A 97 -1.41 -4.11 -0.23
N LEU A 98 -0.79 -3.28 0.62
CA LEU A 98 0.64 -3.35 0.89
C LEU A 98 1.01 -4.66 1.61
N LYS A 99 0.27 -5.02 2.66
CA LYS A 99 0.48 -6.27 3.41
C LYS A 99 0.35 -7.50 2.52
N ASP A 100 -0.68 -7.56 1.67
CA ASP A 100 -0.89 -8.67 0.73
C ASP A 100 0.31 -8.83 -0.22
N GLY A 101 0.89 -7.72 -0.71
CA GLY A 101 2.07 -7.75 -1.59
C GLY A 101 3.41 -8.04 -0.89
N LEU A 102 3.50 -7.78 0.42
CA LEU A 102 4.71 -8.05 1.22
C LEU A 102 4.67 -9.43 1.91
N ASN A 103 3.52 -10.10 1.92
CA ASN A 103 3.40 -11.41 2.51
C ASN A 103 4.28 -12.43 1.78
N ARG A 104 5.02 -13.24 2.54
CA ARG A 104 6.06 -14.17 2.03
C ARG A 104 7.19 -13.46 1.26
N VAL A 105 7.36 -12.16 1.47
CA VAL A 105 8.47 -11.34 0.95
C VAL A 105 9.22 -10.71 2.11
N ALA A 106 8.56 -9.83 2.86
CA ALA A 106 9.15 -9.13 4.00
C ALA A 106 9.02 -9.91 5.33
N TRP A 107 8.02 -10.79 5.42
CA TRP A 107 7.73 -11.68 6.55
C TRP A 107 7.11 -12.98 6.02
N ALA A 108 7.03 -14.04 6.84
CA ALA A 108 6.48 -15.32 6.43
C ALA A 108 4.94 -15.33 6.44
N ASP A 109 4.33 -14.68 7.42
CA ASP A 109 2.87 -14.57 7.58
C ASP A 109 2.46 -13.16 8.04
N ASP A 110 1.32 -12.66 7.56
CA ASP A 110 0.88 -11.29 7.82
C ASP A 110 0.44 -11.06 9.28
N ALA A 111 0.27 -12.13 10.06
CA ALA A 111 0.13 -12.11 11.51
C ALA A 111 1.38 -11.58 12.24
N GLN A 112 2.56 -11.59 11.61
CA GLN A 112 3.78 -11.01 12.18
C GLN A 112 3.73 -9.48 12.29
N VAL A 113 2.87 -8.80 11.55
CA VAL A 113 2.76 -7.33 11.60
C VAL A 113 2.03 -6.91 12.88
N ALA A 114 2.79 -6.64 13.93
CA ALA A 114 2.30 -6.34 15.28
C ALA A 114 1.98 -4.84 15.48
N ASP A 115 2.66 -3.96 14.75
CA ASP A 115 2.42 -2.51 14.76
C ASP A 115 2.29 -2.03 13.31
N VAL A 116 1.23 -1.27 13.02
CA VAL A 116 1.02 -0.68 11.70
C VAL A 116 0.65 0.79 11.81
N ARG A 117 1.39 1.64 11.10
CA ARG A 117 1.12 3.07 10.97
C ARG A 117 0.95 3.46 9.51
N VAL A 118 -0.23 3.98 9.19
CA VAL A 118 -0.54 4.47 7.83
C VAL A 118 -0.78 5.98 7.89
N VAL A 119 -0.12 6.73 7.01
CA VAL A 119 -0.34 8.17 6.86
C VAL A 119 -0.65 8.48 5.41
N LYS A 120 -1.71 9.26 5.16
CA LYS A 120 -2.10 9.73 3.83
C LYS A 120 -1.71 11.19 3.68
N ARG A 121 -0.92 11.53 2.65
CA ARG A 121 -0.43 12.90 2.41
C ARG A 121 -0.70 13.33 0.98
N TRP A 122 -0.81 14.63 0.77
CA TRP A 122 -0.69 15.24 -0.55
C TRP A 122 0.79 15.54 -0.86
N GLY A 123 1.20 15.30 -2.10
CA GLY A 123 2.55 15.56 -2.57
C GLY A 123 2.59 15.98 -4.05
N ARG A 124 3.80 16.24 -4.53
CA ARG A 124 4.04 16.59 -5.93
C ARG A 124 4.00 15.38 -6.86
N HIS A 125 4.37 14.22 -6.34
CA HIS A 125 4.39 12.96 -7.06
C HIS A 125 3.61 11.92 -6.27
N ALA A 126 2.95 11.02 -6.98
CA ALA A 126 2.25 9.93 -6.35
C ALA A 126 3.23 8.78 -6.10
N GLU A 127 3.32 8.35 -4.85
CA GLU A 127 4.26 7.32 -4.40
C GLU A 127 3.84 6.79 -3.02
N THR A 128 4.40 5.65 -2.62
CA THR A 128 4.19 5.09 -1.29
C THR A 128 5.54 4.77 -0.66
N PHE A 129 5.86 5.44 0.44
CA PHE A 129 7.03 5.13 1.25
C PHE A 129 6.68 4.01 2.23
N VAL A 130 7.58 3.05 2.38
CA VAL A 130 7.41 1.87 3.21
C VAL A 130 8.66 1.68 4.06
N LEU A 131 8.45 1.49 5.36
CA LEU A 131 9.48 1.11 6.31
C LEU A 131 8.99 -0.12 7.07
N VAL A 132 9.80 -1.18 7.07
CA VAL A 132 9.57 -2.40 7.85
C VAL A 132 10.72 -2.55 8.84
N GLU A 133 10.40 -2.73 10.11
CA GLU A 133 11.37 -2.86 11.20
C GLU A 133 11.10 -4.15 11.99
N ALA A 134 12.13 -4.95 12.23
CA ALA A 134 12.05 -6.06 13.18
C ALA A 134 12.01 -5.53 14.62
N ILE A 135 11.15 -6.12 15.46
CA ILE A 135 11.00 -5.77 16.89
C ILE A 135 11.93 -6.62 17.75
#